data_AF-A0A938DPE9-F1
#
_entry.id   AF-A0A938DPE9-F1
#
_cell.length_a   1.000
_cell.length_b   1.000
_cell.length_c   1.000
_cell.angle_alpha   90.00
_cell.angle_beta   90.00
_cell.angle_gamma   90.00
#
_symmetry.space_group_name_H-M   'P 1'
#
loop_
_entity.id
_entity.type
_entity.pdbx_description
1 polymer ?
#
loop_
_entity_poly.entity_id
_entity_poly.type
_entity_poly.pdbx_seq_one_letter_code
_entity_poly.pdbx_strand_id
1 'polypeptide(L)'
;MVLAELLVRHTRRHMPTRRVAVGGAYLPTSGPAYGAVLLGAVVAECVGELDPEQADLVPRLVDDARDGLAVPRIALRYRLQTDTHGLDRSRHRIVEEGGRPVLELDRHGRPDPQVIGAVMAAAQLPPAARSVAFRAVKDALRHPGRLPIGLDVRRLLMGIPGEAPPPAGVWPGGGDLGGGWVGVSTEQRWAMEVLGLGSGVALDRTDVQARFRRLVRLAHPDHGAADQGAAERMAELTEARTVLLDCIASADRESAG
;
A
#
# COMPACT_ATOMS: atom_id res chain seq x y z
N MET A 1 -8.09 -11.93 11.45
CA MET A 1 -8.93 -10.70 11.57
C MET A 1 -8.03 -9.47 11.52
N VAL A 2 -8.42 -8.36 10.90
CA VAL A 2 -7.59 -7.13 10.91
C VAL A 2 -7.77 -6.38 12.24
N LEU A 3 -6.67 -6.11 12.94
CA LEU A 3 -6.61 -5.40 14.22
C LEU A 3 -6.21 -3.92 14.05
N ALA A 4 -5.38 -3.61 13.06
CA ALA A 4 -5.07 -2.26 12.62
C ALA A 4 -4.57 -2.28 11.17
N GLU A 5 -4.78 -1.19 10.43
CA GLU A 5 -4.32 -1.05 9.04
C GLU A 5 -3.99 0.40 8.70
N LEU A 6 -2.90 0.60 7.97
CA LEU A 6 -2.49 1.86 7.38
C LEU A 6 -2.18 1.65 5.89
N LEU A 7 -2.88 2.38 5.02
CA LEU A 7 -2.56 2.47 3.60
C LEU A 7 -1.84 3.80 3.31
N VAL A 8 -0.56 3.71 2.97
CA VAL A 8 0.24 4.85 2.52
C VAL A 8 0.19 4.90 1.01
N ARG A 9 -0.28 6.01 0.45
CA ARG A 9 -0.24 6.28 -0.98
C ARG A 9 0.99 7.09 -1.29
N HIS A 10 1.81 6.64 -2.22
CA HIS A 10 3.07 7.30 -2.52
C HIS A 10 3.41 7.25 -3.99
N THR A 11 4.23 8.21 -4.41
CA THR A 11 4.85 8.15 -5.73
C THR A 11 5.61 6.84 -5.90
N ARG A 12 5.51 6.27 -7.10
CA ARG A 12 6.28 5.09 -7.52
C ARG A 12 7.77 5.38 -7.50
N ARG A 13 8.59 4.35 -7.23
CA ARG A 13 10.03 4.48 -7.00
C ARG A 13 10.80 5.24 -8.09
N HIS A 14 10.35 5.17 -9.35
CA HIS A 14 11.02 5.74 -10.53
C HIS A 14 10.46 7.08 -11.01
N MET A 15 9.42 7.62 -10.36
CA MET A 15 8.79 8.86 -10.79
C MET A 15 9.45 10.08 -10.11
N PRO A 16 9.72 11.17 -10.85
CA PRO A 16 10.45 12.33 -10.32
C PRO A 16 9.64 13.11 -9.27
N THR A 17 8.31 13.15 -9.41
CA THR A 17 7.45 13.95 -8.53
C THR A 17 7.13 13.20 -7.24
N ARG A 18 7.76 13.59 -6.13
CA ARG A 18 7.55 13.00 -4.80
C ARG A 18 6.23 13.47 -4.16
N ARG A 19 5.25 12.59 -4.04
CA ARG A 19 3.91 12.82 -3.48
C ARG A 19 3.59 11.74 -2.44
N VAL A 20 2.90 12.12 -1.38
CA VAL A 20 2.39 11.21 -0.35
C VAL A 20 0.98 11.61 0.06
N ALA A 21 0.13 10.62 0.21
CA ALA A 21 -1.19 10.76 0.79
C ALA A 21 -1.46 9.58 1.74
N VAL A 22 -2.42 9.76 2.65
CA VAL A 22 -3.00 8.65 3.40
C VAL A 22 -4.21 8.16 2.63
N GLY A 23 -4.25 6.87 2.33
CA GLY A 23 -5.42 6.22 1.73
C GLY A 23 -6.44 5.84 2.80
N GLY A 24 -6.81 4.56 2.86
CA GLY A 24 -7.59 4.02 3.98
C GLY A 24 -6.74 3.82 5.23
N ALA A 25 -7.32 4.07 6.40
CA ALA A 25 -6.69 3.76 7.68
C ALA A 25 -7.75 3.26 8.67
N TYR A 26 -7.46 2.14 9.31
CA TYR A 26 -8.20 1.62 10.46
C TYR A 26 -7.24 1.56 11.64
N LEU A 27 -7.34 2.55 12.53
CA LEU A 27 -6.37 2.75 13.61
C LEU A 27 -7.06 2.76 14.97
N PRO A 28 -7.44 1.59 15.52
CA PRO A 28 -8.11 1.51 16.82
C PRO A 28 -7.28 2.11 17.94
N THR A 29 -7.98 2.86 18.81
CA THR A 29 -7.38 3.67 19.88
C THR A 29 -7.75 3.17 21.27
N SER A 30 -8.68 2.21 21.36
CA SER A 30 -9.09 1.52 22.58
C SER A 30 -8.41 0.15 22.71
N GLY A 31 -8.51 -0.46 23.89
CA GLY A 31 -7.90 -1.77 24.15
C GLY A 31 -6.37 -1.73 24.03
N PRO A 32 -5.74 -2.68 23.30
CA PRO A 32 -4.29 -2.71 23.08
C PRO A 32 -3.73 -1.53 22.26
N ALA A 33 -4.57 -0.60 21.81
CA ALA A 33 -4.18 0.57 21.02
C ALA A 33 -3.38 0.23 19.75
N TYR A 34 -3.80 -0.84 19.04
CA TYR A 34 -3.12 -1.35 17.85
C TYR A 34 -2.87 -0.29 16.76
N GLY A 35 -3.68 0.76 16.68
CA GLY A 35 -3.41 1.90 15.79
C GLY A 35 -2.09 2.61 16.12
N ALA A 36 -1.86 2.96 17.40
CA ALA A 36 -0.62 3.60 17.82
C ALA A 36 0.59 2.66 17.68
N VAL A 37 0.39 1.37 17.98
CA VAL A 37 1.42 0.33 17.83
C VAL A 37 1.85 0.20 16.36
N LEU A 38 0.89 0.13 15.43
CA LEU A 38 1.17 0.04 14.00
C LEU A 38 1.93 1.27 13.49
N LEU A 39 1.49 2.48 13.85
CA LEU A 39 2.15 3.72 13.45
C LEU A 39 3.60 3.80 13.97
N GLY A 40 3.81 3.44 15.23
CA GLY A 40 5.16 3.35 15.81
C GLY A 40 6.03 2.32 15.11
N ALA A 41 5.48 1.13 14.79
CA ALA A 41 6.20 0.07 14.11
C ALA A 41 6.63 0.45 12.69
N VAL A 42 5.76 1.10 11.90
CA VAL A 42 6.11 1.62 10.57
C VAL A 42 7.25 2.64 10.65
N VAL A 43 7.20 3.55 11.64
CA VAL A 43 8.27 4.53 11.84
C VAL A 43 9.56 3.84 12.27
N ALA A 44 9.52 2.92 13.24
CA ALA A 44 10.69 2.20 13.73
C ALA A 44 11.37 1.41 12.60
N GLU A 45 10.58 0.75 11.76
CA GLU A 45 11.06 -0.04 10.63
C GLU A 45 11.72 0.83 9.54
N CYS A 46 11.14 1.99 9.22
CA CYS A 46 11.58 2.78 8.07
C CYS A 46 12.58 3.90 8.41
N VAL A 47 12.56 4.46 9.63
CA VAL A 47 13.33 5.68 9.95
C VAL A 47 14.85 5.48 9.81
N GLY A 48 15.35 4.28 10.11
CA GLY A 48 16.79 3.96 9.99
C GLY A 48 17.31 3.93 8.56
N GLU A 49 16.43 3.96 7.56
CA GLU A 49 16.77 3.90 6.14
C GLU A 49 16.57 5.22 5.42
N LEU A 50 16.20 6.27 6.14
CA LEU A 50 16.12 7.61 5.58
C LEU A 50 17.52 8.15 5.27
N ASP A 51 17.59 8.94 4.22
CA ASP A 51 18.70 9.85 3.96
C ASP A 51 18.94 10.73 5.21
N PRO A 52 20.18 10.92 5.70
CA PRO A 52 20.43 11.63 6.97
C PRO A 52 19.81 13.03 7.02
N GLU A 53 19.88 13.77 5.92
CA GLU A 53 19.26 15.11 5.81
C GLU A 53 17.73 15.06 5.93
N GLN A 54 17.11 13.94 5.52
CA GLN A 54 15.68 13.73 5.72
C GLN A 54 15.38 13.28 7.14
N ALA A 55 16.19 12.38 7.71
CA ALA A 55 16.03 11.91 9.09
C ALA A 55 16.02 13.10 10.08
N ASP A 56 16.90 14.08 9.91
CA ASP A 56 16.97 15.29 10.75
C ASP A 56 15.69 16.16 10.70
N LEU A 57 14.90 16.07 9.64
CA LEU A 57 13.65 16.82 9.48
C LEU A 57 12.44 16.10 10.07
N VAL A 58 12.53 14.80 10.37
CA VAL A 58 11.40 14.01 10.90
C VAL A 58 10.91 14.52 12.26
N PRO A 59 11.76 14.85 13.25
CA PRO A 59 11.31 15.37 14.54
C PRO A 59 10.48 16.65 14.40
N ARG A 60 10.89 17.55 13.50
CA ARG A 60 10.14 18.78 13.21
C ARG A 60 8.78 18.48 12.59
N LEU A 61 8.70 17.55 11.64
CA LEU A 61 7.42 17.14 11.05
C LEU A 61 6.48 16.54 12.10
N VAL A 62 7.01 15.71 13.01
CA VAL A 62 6.23 15.15 14.13
C VAL A 62 5.70 16.25 15.03
N ASP A 63 6.51 17.26 15.33
CA ASP A 63 6.13 18.38 16.20
C ASP A 63 5.08 19.28 15.56
N ASP A 64 5.25 19.62 14.28
CA ASP A 64 4.26 20.34 13.48
C ASP A 64 2.91 19.61 13.43
N ALA A 65 2.90 18.28 13.49
CA ALA A 65 1.70 17.46 13.32
C ALA A 65 0.94 17.18 14.64
N ARG A 66 1.50 17.55 15.80
CA ARG A 66 0.94 17.21 17.13
C ARG A 66 -0.48 17.74 17.33
N ASP A 67 -0.75 18.95 16.87
CA ASP A 67 -2.06 19.61 17.01
C ASP A 67 -2.92 19.48 15.74
N GLY A 68 -2.45 18.67 14.79
CA GLY A 68 -3.05 18.47 13.48
C GLY A 68 -2.05 18.89 12.40
N LEU A 69 -2.28 18.44 11.17
CA LEU A 69 -1.37 18.72 10.06
C LEU A 69 -2.15 19.27 8.87
N ALA A 70 -1.88 20.54 8.52
CA ALA A 70 -2.45 21.14 7.34
C ALA A 70 -1.85 20.51 6.06
N VAL A 71 -2.73 20.13 5.14
CA VAL A 71 -2.42 19.52 3.84
C VAL A 71 -3.27 20.24 2.78
N PRO A 72 -2.70 20.65 1.63
CA PRO A 72 -1.39 20.29 1.09
C PRO A 72 -0.21 21.07 1.69
N ARG A 73 0.95 20.43 1.81
CA ARG A 73 2.23 21.06 2.15
C ARG A 73 3.42 20.25 1.64
N ILE A 74 4.63 20.79 1.77
CA ILE A 74 5.87 20.06 1.50
C ILE A 74 6.53 19.70 2.84
N ALA A 75 6.97 18.44 2.98
CA ALA A 75 7.83 17.97 4.06
C ALA A 75 8.69 16.82 3.55
N LEU A 76 9.94 16.73 4.01
CA LEU A 76 10.87 15.67 3.61
C LEU A 76 11.00 15.51 2.08
N ARG A 77 11.02 16.62 1.33
CA ARG A 77 11.04 16.64 -0.15
C ARG A 77 9.81 15.98 -0.81
N TYR A 78 8.77 15.60 -0.07
CA TYR A 78 7.50 15.12 -0.60
C TYR A 78 6.42 16.19 -0.48
N ARG A 79 5.54 16.25 -1.49
CA ARG A 79 4.27 16.94 -1.42
C ARG A 79 3.25 16.05 -0.69
N LEU A 80 2.87 16.45 0.51
CA LEU A 80 1.76 15.86 1.27
C LEU A 80 0.46 16.37 0.66
N GLN A 81 -0.48 15.48 0.41
CA GLN A 81 -1.75 15.77 -0.26
C GLN A 81 -2.85 14.77 0.14
N THR A 82 -4.08 15.01 -0.31
CA THR A 82 -5.23 14.11 -0.15
C THR A 82 -5.53 13.30 -1.42
N ASP A 83 -5.22 13.86 -2.60
CA ASP A 83 -5.36 13.14 -3.87
C ASP A 83 -4.44 11.93 -3.94
N THR A 84 -4.99 10.80 -4.36
CA THR A 84 -4.31 9.51 -4.48
C THR A 84 -4.15 9.05 -5.92
N HIS A 85 -4.65 9.81 -6.89
CA HIS A 85 -4.60 9.45 -8.29
C HIS A 85 -3.16 9.30 -8.80
N GLY A 86 -2.90 8.18 -9.47
CA GLY A 86 -1.58 7.82 -9.99
C GLY A 86 -0.54 7.48 -8.91
N LEU A 87 -0.93 7.36 -7.64
CA LEU A 87 -0.05 6.91 -6.57
C LEU A 87 -0.09 5.40 -6.40
N ASP A 88 1.08 4.85 -6.11
CA ASP A 88 1.23 3.49 -5.61
C ASP A 88 0.70 3.36 -4.18
N ARG A 89 0.67 2.14 -3.64
CA ARG A 89 0.15 1.86 -2.31
C ARG A 89 1.04 0.90 -1.52
N SER A 90 1.48 1.32 -0.33
CA SER A 90 2.06 0.45 0.70
C SER A 90 1.06 0.21 1.81
N ARG A 91 0.84 -1.05 2.18
CA ARG A 91 -0.17 -1.44 3.17
C ARG A 91 0.50 -2.08 4.38
N HIS A 92 0.34 -1.48 5.55
CA HIS A 92 0.85 -1.99 6.82
C HIS A 92 -0.30 -2.43 7.70
N ARG A 93 -0.17 -3.56 8.40
CA ARG A 93 -1.26 -4.12 9.20
C ARG A 93 -0.78 -4.75 10.48
N ILE A 94 -1.71 -4.83 11.43
CA ILE A 94 -1.68 -5.85 12.47
C ILE A 94 -2.89 -6.74 12.22
N VAL A 95 -2.67 -8.04 12.08
CA VAL A 95 -3.72 -9.04 11.89
C VAL A 95 -3.65 -10.08 13.00
N GLU A 96 -4.78 -10.66 13.36
CA GLU A 96 -4.84 -11.82 14.23
C GLU A 96 -4.87 -13.09 13.37
N GLU A 97 -3.86 -13.94 13.54
CA GLU A 97 -3.73 -15.27 12.93
C GLU A 97 -3.55 -16.30 14.05
N GLY A 98 -4.44 -17.29 14.15
CA GLY A 98 -4.31 -18.36 15.16
C GLY A 98 -4.29 -17.87 16.62
N GLY A 99 -4.98 -16.77 16.93
CA GLY A 99 -5.01 -16.16 18.26
C GLY A 99 -3.75 -15.37 18.62
N ARG A 100 -2.85 -15.12 17.65
CA ARG A 100 -1.65 -14.31 17.83
C ARG A 100 -1.67 -13.09 16.90
N PRO A 101 -1.25 -11.92 17.39
CA PRO A 101 -1.13 -10.74 16.55
C PRO A 101 0.15 -10.79 15.70
N VAL A 102 -0.01 -10.66 14.40
CA VAL A 102 1.04 -10.61 13.38
C VAL A 102 1.12 -9.19 12.83
N LEU A 103 2.31 -8.60 12.88
CA LEU A 103 2.64 -7.31 12.29
C LEU A 103 3.14 -7.51 10.86
N GLU A 104 2.38 -7.02 9.89
CA GLU A 104 2.75 -7.02 8.47
C GLU A 104 3.24 -5.64 8.05
N LEU A 105 4.50 -5.56 7.63
CA LEU A 105 5.14 -4.32 7.17
C LEU A 105 5.48 -4.43 5.70
N ASP A 106 4.95 -3.50 4.91
CA ASP A 106 5.21 -3.42 3.49
C ASP A 106 6.50 -2.64 3.21
N ARG A 107 7.42 -3.29 2.51
CA ARG A 107 8.79 -2.84 2.28
C ARG A 107 9.10 -2.57 0.81
N HIS A 108 8.12 -2.65 -0.11
CA HIS A 108 8.36 -2.35 -1.53
C HIS A 108 8.53 -0.85 -1.80
N GLY A 109 7.79 -0.01 -1.07
CA GLY A 109 7.84 1.44 -1.17
C GLY A 109 9.12 2.02 -0.56
N ARG A 110 9.46 3.25 -0.95
CA ARG A 110 10.54 4.00 -0.29
C ARG A 110 10.23 4.20 1.21
N PRO A 111 11.23 4.28 2.10
CA PRO A 111 10.99 4.44 3.53
C PRO A 111 10.46 5.83 3.89
N ASP A 112 10.92 6.90 3.21
CA ASP A 112 10.50 8.28 3.48
C ASP A 112 8.96 8.45 3.47
N PRO A 113 8.22 8.02 2.41
CA PRO A 113 6.78 8.18 2.38
C PRO A 113 6.05 7.32 3.42
N GLN A 114 6.61 6.20 3.89
CA GLN A 114 5.99 5.40 4.94
C GLN A 114 6.00 6.15 6.28
N VAL A 115 7.14 6.77 6.61
CA VAL A 115 7.27 7.62 7.81
C VAL A 115 6.32 8.81 7.72
N ILE A 116 6.26 9.49 6.56
CA ILE A 116 5.34 10.61 6.33
C ILE A 116 3.89 10.16 6.47
N GLY A 117 3.52 9.04 5.85
CA GLY A 117 2.17 8.48 5.90
C GLY A 117 1.73 8.12 7.31
N ALA A 118 2.63 7.55 8.12
CA ALA A 118 2.37 7.27 9.53
C ALA A 118 2.14 8.56 10.34
N VAL A 119 2.95 9.61 10.14
CA VAL A 119 2.77 10.90 10.81
C VAL A 119 1.47 11.59 10.37
N MET A 120 1.15 11.57 9.07
CA MET A 120 -0.09 12.10 8.53
C MET A 120 -1.31 11.37 9.12
N ALA A 121 -1.25 10.05 9.24
CA ALA A 121 -2.34 9.26 9.81
C ALA A 121 -2.49 9.51 11.32
N ALA A 122 -1.38 9.64 12.06
CA ALA A 122 -1.41 10.04 13.47
C ALA A 122 -2.11 11.39 13.67
N ALA A 123 -1.79 12.37 12.82
CA ALA A 123 -2.35 13.72 12.88
C ALA A 123 -3.88 13.77 12.64
N GLN A 124 -4.44 12.78 11.94
CA GLN A 124 -5.88 12.66 11.68
C GLN A 124 -6.66 12.06 12.86
N LEU A 125 -5.98 11.45 13.83
CA LEU A 125 -6.64 10.87 15.00
C LEU A 125 -7.26 11.94 15.91
N PRO A 126 -8.29 11.61 16.71
CA PRO A 126 -8.81 12.49 17.76
C PRO A 126 -7.72 12.86 18.80
N PRO A 127 -7.81 14.01 19.48
CA PRO A 127 -6.72 14.56 20.30
C PRO A 127 -6.10 13.59 21.33
N ALA A 128 -6.93 12.82 22.04
CA ALA A 128 -6.47 11.85 23.03
C ALA A 128 -5.67 10.71 22.39
N ALA A 129 -6.20 10.13 21.31
CA ALA A 129 -5.55 9.06 20.56
C ALA A 129 -4.30 9.52 19.82
N ARG A 130 -4.34 10.75 19.29
CA ARG A 130 -3.22 11.41 18.62
C ARG A 130 -2.03 11.56 19.55
N SER A 131 -2.27 11.93 20.79
CA SER A 131 -1.21 12.03 21.81
C SER A 131 -0.54 10.67 22.08
N VAL A 132 -1.32 9.58 22.10
CA VAL A 132 -0.80 8.21 22.25
C VAL A 132 -0.01 7.78 21.02
N ALA A 133 -0.53 8.02 19.81
CA ALA A 133 0.15 7.73 18.56
C ALA A 133 1.48 8.48 18.44
N PHE A 134 1.51 9.79 18.72
CA PHE A 134 2.76 10.55 18.69
C PHE A 134 3.75 10.18 19.79
N ARG A 135 3.29 9.65 20.92
CA ARG A 135 4.19 9.05 21.91
C ARG A 135 4.88 7.81 21.33
N ALA A 136 4.13 6.91 20.69
CA ALA A 136 4.67 5.72 20.03
C ALA A 136 5.63 6.09 18.88
N VAL A 137 5.26 7.07 18.04
CA VAL A 137 6.13 7.58 16.96
C VAL A 137 7.43 8.16 17.52
N LYS A 138 7.38 9.00 18.58
CA LYS A 138 8.60 9.56 19.19
C LYS A 138 9.48 8.49 19.84
N ASP A 139 8.88 7.46 20.42
CA ASP A 139 9.63 6.32 20.96
C ASP A 139 10.37 5.58 19.85
N ALA A 140 9.68 5.29 18.74
CA ALA A 140 10.28 4.70 17.54
C ALA A 140 11.42 5.55 16.95
N LEU A 141 11.31 6.87 16.95
CA LEU A 141 12.41 7.76 16.52
C LEU A 141 13.64 7.67 17.42
N ARG A 142 13.46 7.45 18.73
CA ARG A 142 14.57 7.27 19.68
C ARG A 142 15.19 5.88 19.60
N HIS A 143 14.43 4.91 19.11
CA HIS A 143 14.83 3.51 19.03
C HIS A 143 14.56 2.92 17.63
N PRO A 144 15.25 3.40 16.57
CA PRO A 144 15.11 2.86 15.22
C PRO A 144 15.31 1.34 15.20
N GLY A 145 14.51 0.64 14.41
CA GLY A 145 14.54 -0.82 14.27
C GLY A 145 13.94 -1.61 15.44
N ARG A 146 13.59 -0.96 16.55
CA ARG A 146 12.98 -1.63 17.71
C ARG A 146 11.47 -1.80 17.52
N LEU A 147 11.07 -2.97 17.05
CA LEU A 147 9.66 -3.32 16.86
C LEU A 147 8.96 -3.71 18.17
N PRO A 148 7.62 -3.62 18.24
CA PRO A 148 6.85 -3.98 19.42
C PRO A 148 7.04 -5.46 19.81
N ILE A 149 7.15 -5.71 21.12
CA ILE A 149 7.31 -7.06 21.67
C ILE A 149 5.95 -7.77 21.65
N GLY A 150 5.95 -9.09 21.41
CA GLY A 150 4.74 -9.91 21.43
C GLY A 150 3.94 -9.91 20.13
N LEU A 151 4.50 -9.35 19.05
CA LEU A 151 3.99 -9.46 17.69
C LEU A 151 4.92 -10.35 16.86
N ASP A 152 4.36 -11.27 16.10
CA ASP A 152 5.11 -11.97 15.04
C ASP A 152 5.29 -11.01 13.86
N VAL A 153 6.50 -10.82 13.34
CA VAL A 153 6.78 -9.80 12.31
C VAL A 153 6.94 -10.44 10.94
N ARG A 154 6.13 -9.98 9.98
CA ARG A 154 6.19 -10.37 8.57
C ARG A 154 6.57 -9.15 7.72
N ARG A 155 7.75 -9.19 7.09
CA ARG A 155 8.21 -8.16 6.15
C ARG A 155 7.87 -8.57 4.74
N LEU A 156 7.18 -7.70 4.03
CA LEU A 156 6.64 -7.99 2.70
C LEU A 156 7.37 -7.15 1.67
N LEU A 157 8.36 -7.77 1.04
CA LEU A 157 9.25 -7.10 0.09
C LEU A 157 8.55 -6.77 -1.25
N MET A 158 7.41 -7.40 -1.51
CA MET A 158 6.64 -7.27 -2.75
C MET A 158 5.26 -6.61 -2.54
N GLY A 159 5.02 -6.03 -1.37
CA GLY A 159 3.69 -5.58 -0.96
C GLY A 159 2.80 -6.70 -0.45
N ILE A 160 1.70 -6.34 0.23
CA ILE A 160 0.67 -7.32 0.59
C ILE A 160 -0.18 -7.57 -0.66
N PRO A 161 -0.28 -8.82 -1.18
CA PRO A 161 -1.26 -9.18 -2.19
C PRO A 161 -2.65 -8.76 -1.71
N GLY A 162 -3.35 -7.99 -2.53
CA GLY A 162 -4.65 -7.47 -2.16
C GLY A 162 -5.69 -8.58 -2.09
N GLU A 163 -6.01 -9.07 -0.90
CA GLU A 163 -7.44 -9.22 -0.60
C GLU A 163 -8.00 -7.81 -0.50
N ALA A 164 -8.77 -7.42 -1.51
CA ALA A 164 -9.71 -6.32 -1.39
C ALA A 164 -10.60 -6.61 -0.16
N PRO A 165 -11.03 -5.60 0.62
CA PRO A 165 -12.18 -5.82 1.48
C PRO A 165 -13.31 -6.37 0.59
N PRO A 166 -14.05 -7.41 1.03
CA PRO A 166 -15.14 -7.92 0.22
C PRO A 166 -16.08 -6.74 -0.07
N PRO A 167 -16.48 -6.52 -1.33
CA PRO A 167 -17.62 -5.66 -1.58
C PRO A 167 -18.80 -6.25 -0.80
N ALA A 168 -19.69 -5.40 -0.30
CA ALA A 168 -20.91 -5.86 0.33
C ALA A 168 -21.63 -6.81 -0.63
N GLY A 169 -21.62 -8.12 -0.32
CA GLY A 169 -22.41 -9.14 -1.03
C GLY A 169 -21.71 -10.33 -1.70
N VAL A 170 -20.41 -10.60 -1.55
CA VAL A 170 -19.80 -11.81 -2.18
C VAL A 170 -18.92 -12.65 -1.23
N TRP A 171 -19.19 -13.97 -1.19
CA TRP A 171 -18.55 -15.01 -0.36
C TRP A 171 -17.23 -15.55 -0.96
N PRO A 172 -16.37 -16.23 -0.18
CA PRO A 172 -15.01 -16.58 -0.57
C PRO A 172 -14.96 -17.86 -1.41
N GLY A 173 -14.13 -17.85 -2.46
CA GLY A 173 -13.85 -19.04 -3.25
C GLY A 173 -12.98 -18.76 -4.47
N GLY A 174 -11.71 -19.19 -4.41
CA GLY A 174 -10.88 -19.43 -5.58
C GLY A 174 -9.63 -18.56 -5.66
N GLY A 175 -8.50 -19.09 -5.20
CA GLY A 175 -7.19 -18.47 -5.40
C GLY A 175 -6.08 -19.22 -4.69
N ASP A 176 -5.55 -20.23 -5.36
CA ASP A 176 -4.44 -21.11 -4.99
C ASP A 176 -3.26 -20.40 -4.26
N LEU A 177 -2.86 -20.96 -3.11
CA LEU A 177 -1.72 -20.53 -2.31
C LEU A 177 -0.53 -21.47 -2.57
N GLY A 178 0.34 -21.10 -3.51
CA GLY A 178 1.74 -21.53 -3.50
C GLY A 178 2.30 -22.09 -4.81
N GLY A 179 3.40 -21.48 -5.29
CA GLY A 179 4.36 -22.13 -6.18
C GLY A 179 4.41 -21.67 -7.64
N GLY A 180 3.37 -21.07 -8.20
CA GLY A 180 3.30 -20.90 -9.66
C GLY A 180 3.92 -19.63 -10.27
N TRP A 181 4.32 -18.62 -9.49
CA TRP A 181 4.79 -17.32 -10.02
C TRP A 181 6.31 -17.24 -10.28
N VAL A 182 7.01 -18.38 -10.30
CA VAL A 182 8.47 -18.42 -10.49
C VAL A 182 8.83 -17.88 -11.88
N GLY A 183 9.69 -16.87 -11.95
CA GLY A 183 10.12 -16.24 -13.21
C GLY A 183 9.19 -15.13 -13.73
N VAL A 184 8.09 -14.83 -13.04
CA VAL A 184 7.17 -13.75 -13.40
C VAL A 184 7.53 -12.48 -12.60
N SER A 185 7.75 -11.36 -13.29
CA SER A 185 8.03 -10.08 -12.62
C SER A 185 6.82 -9.59 -11.81
N THR A 186 7.05 -8.74 -10.82
CA THR A 186 6.00 -8.18 -9.97
C THR A 186 4.96 -7.40 -10.76
N GLU A 187 5.43 -6.61 -11.72
CA GLU A 187 4.57 -5.80 -12.59
C GLU A 187 3.70 -6.71 -13.47
N GLN A 188 4.30 -7.74 -14.05
CA GLN A 188 3.58 -8.75 -14.83
C GLN A 188 2.57 -9.50 -13.97
N ARG A 189 2.95 -9.92 -12.76
CA ARG A 189 2.05 -10.61 -11.82
C ARG A 189 0.86 -9.73 -11.43
N TRP A 190 1.09 -8.49 -11.03
CA TRP A 190 0.02 -7.54 -10.71
C TRP A 190 -0.92 -7.35 -11.91
N ALA A 191 -0.36 -7.15 -13.10
CA ALA A 191 -1.15 -6.96 -14.30
C ALA A 191 -1.96 -8.22 -14.68
N MET A 192 -1.40 -9.41 -14.44
CA MET A 192 -2.09 -10.70 -14.57
C MET A 192 -3.24 -10.78 -13.57
N GLU A 193 -2.99 -10.51 -12.28
CA GLU A 193 -4.02 -10.55 -11.22
C GLU A 193 -5.15 -9.54 -11.49
N VAL A 194 -4.85 -8.32 -11.94
CA VAL A 194 -5.85 -7.29 -12.31
C VAL A 194 -6.77 -7.74 -13.44
N LEU A 195 -6.23 -8.49 -14.40
CA LEU A 195 -6.97 -9.07 -15.54
C LEU A 195 -7.51 -10.49 -15.25
N GLY A 196 -7.41 -10.97 -14.00
CA GLY A 196 -7.91 -12.28 -13.57
C GLY A 196 -7.15 -13.48 -14.16
N LEU A 197 -5.86 -13.31 -14.44
CA LEU A 197 -4.94 -14.36 -14.90
C LEU A 197 -4.19 -14.96 -13.72
N GLY A 198 -4.09 -16.29 -13.70
CA GLY A 198 -3.31 -17.05 -12.72
C GLY A 198 -1.90 -17.35 -13.21
N SER A 199 -1.06 -17.84 -12.30
CA SER A 199 0.38 -18.04 -12.50
C SER A 199 0.79 -19.14 -13.50
N GLY A 200 -0.16 -19.91 -14.03
CA GLY A 200 0.08 -20.95 -15.04
C GLY A 200 -0.49 -20.62 -16.43
N VAL A 201 -0.99 -19.40 -16.64
CA VAL A 201 -1.61 -19.00 -17.90
C VAL A 201 -0.56 -18.37 -18.81
N ALA A 202 -0.37 -18.94 -20.01
CA ALA A 202 0.44 -18.32 -21.04
C ALA A 202 -0.16 -16.97 -21.46
N LEU A 203 0.67 -15.94 -21.55
CA LEU A 203 0.23 -14.61 -21.96
C LEU A 203 0.05 -14.56 -23.49
N ASP A 204 -1.21 -14.46 -23.93
CA ASP A 204 -1.56 -14.18 -25.31
C ASP A 204 -2.16 -12.78 -25.47
N ARG A 205 -1.77 -12.08 -26.55
CA ARG A 205 -2.26 -10.74 -26.86
C ARG A 205 -3.76 -10.72 -27.06
N THR A 206 -4.34 -11.73 -27.71
CA THR A 206 -5.79 -11.77 -27.98
C THR A 206 -6.58 -11.93 -26.68
N ASP A 207 -6.12 -12.82 -25.80
CA ASP A 207 -6.72 -13.07 -24.49
C ASP A 207 -6.65 -11.85 -23.57
N VAL A 208 -5.50 -11.16 -23.52
CA VAL A 208 -5.34 -9.92 -22.75
C VAL A 208 -6.34 -8.85 -23.21
N GLN A 209 -6.48 -8.65 -24.52
CA GLN A 209 -7.43 -7.67 -25.07
C GLN A 209 -8.89 -8.08 -24.83
N ALA A 210 -9.22 -9.37 -24.93
CA ALA A 210 -10.57 -9.87 -24.68
C ALA A 210 -10.99 -9.66 -23.21
N ARG A 211 -10.12 -10.01 -22.27
CA ARG A 211 -10.35 -9.83 -20.82
C ARG A 211 -10.44 -8.37 -20.45
N PHE A 212 -9.56 -7.52 -20.98
CA PHE A 212 -9.62 -6.08 -20.78
C PHE A 212 -10.98 -5.50 -21.20
N ARG A 213 -11.44 -5.78 -22.43
CA ARG A 213 -12.76 -5.30 -22.91
C ARG A 213 -13.92 -5.79 -22.06
N ARG A 214 -13.86 -7.03 -21.57
CA ARG A 214 -14.88 -7.57 -20.65
C ARG A 214 -14.89 -6.80 -19.33
N LEU A 215 -13.73 -6.60 -18.72
CA LEU A 215 -13.61 -5.97 -17.40
C LEU A 215 -13.90 -4.46 -17.43
N VAL A 216 -13.53 -3.76 -18.51
CA VAL A 216 -13.90 -2.35 -18.70
C VAL A 216 -15.41 -2.18 -18.83
N ARG A 217 -16.09 -3.06 -19.59
CA ARG A 217 -17.56 -3.04 -19.68
C ARG A 217 -18.23 -3.28 -18.32
N LEU A 218 -17.65 -4.16 -17.49
CA LEU A 218 -18.18 -4.42 -16.14
C LEU A 218 -17.91 -3.28 -15.15
N ALA A 219 -16.83 -2.52 -15.35
CA ALA A 219 -16.48 -1.38 -14.50
C ALA A 219 -17.21 -0.08 -14.90
N HIS A 220 -17.89 -0.06 -16.05
CA HIS A 220 -18.51 1.16 -16.58
C HIS A 220 -19.81 1.51 -15.82
N PRO A 221 -20.03 2.79 -15.44
CA PRO A 221 -21.23 3.24 -14.74
C PRO A 221 -22.54 2.92 -15.49
N ASP A 222 -22.54 3.05 -16.82
CA ASP A 222 -23.69 2.75 -17.70
C ASP A 222 -24.14 1.26 -17.67
N HIS A 223 -23.40 0.38 -16.99
CA HIS A 223 -23.71 -1.05 -16.86
C HIS A 223 -24.00 -1.50 -15.42
N GLY A 224 -24.33 -0.56 -14.53
CA GLY A 224 -24.85 -0.86 -13.18
C GLY A 224 -23.79 -1.04 -12.08
N ALA A 225 -22.56 -0.59 -12.33
CA ALA A 225 -21.53 -0.50 -11.28
C ALA A 225 -21.74 0.75 -10.42
N ALA A 226 -21.33 0.70 -9.14
CA ALA A 226 -21.41 1.86 -8.25
C ALA A 226 -20.57 3.03 -8.81
N ASP A 227 -21.16 4.24 -8.85
CA ASP A 227 -20.55 5.47 -9.40
C ASP A 227 -19.20 5.83 -8.79
N GLN A 228 -18.96 5.40 -7.54
CA GLN A 228 -17.70 5.60 -6.83
C GLN A 228 -16.73 4.44 -7.11
N GLY A 229 -15.60 4.72 -7.78
CA GLY A 229 -14.55 3.72 -8.03
C GLY A 229 -14.40 3.26 -9.48
N ALA A 230 -15.37 3.58 -10.35
CA ALA A 230 -15.38 3.14 -11.74
C ALA A 230 -14.17 3.67 -12.53
N ALA A 231 -13.86 4.96 -12.36
CA ALA A 231 -12.72 5.60 -13.01
C ALA A 231 -11.38 4.99 -12.55
N GLU A 232 -11.21 4.75 -11.25
CA GLU A 232 -10.04 4.08 -10.70
C GLU A 232 -9.90 2.66 -11.26
N ARG A 233 -11.00 1.91 -11.34
CA ARG A 233 -10.98 0.56 -11.88
C ARG A 233 -10.64 0.53 -13.37
N MET A 234 -11.16 1.46 -14.16
CA MET A 234 -10.84 1.57 -15.59
C MET A 234 -9.37 1.95 -15.83
N ALA A 235 -8.81 2.83 -15.00
CA ALA A 235 -7.39 3.19 -15.04
C ALA A 235 -6.49 1.99 -14.70
N GLU A 236 -6.81 1.26 -13.63
CA GLU A 236 -6.09 0.04 -13.21
C GLU A 236 -6.11 -1.03 -14.31
N LEU A 237 -7.25 -1.26 -14.95
CA LEU A 237 -7.39 -2.21 -16.08
C LEU A 237 -6.60 -1.78 -17.31
N THR A 238 -6.55 -0.48 -17.61
CA THR A 238 -5.81 0.06 -18.75
C THR A 238 -4.31 -0.11 -18.55
N GLU A 239 -3.85 0.13 -17.34
CA GLU A 239 -2.45 0.01 -16.98
C GLU A 239 -1.99 -1.46 -16.96
N ALA A 240 -2.78 -2.36 -16.37
CA ALA A 240 -2.50 -3.79 -16.41
C ALA A 240 -2.41 -4.31 -17.84
N ARG A 241 -3.30 -3.87 -18.73
CA ARG A 241 -3.23 -4.19 -20.15
C ARG A 241 -1.90 -3.75 -20.76
N THR A 242 -1.43 -2.54 -20.50
CA THR A 242 -0.18 -2.02 -21.05
C THR A 242 1.00 -2.89 -20.63
N VAL A 243 1.12 -3.17 -19.32
CA VAL A 243 2.20 -4.01 -18.79
C VAL A 243 2.23 -5.38 -19.46
N LEU A 244 1.09 -6.06 -19.61
CA LEU A 244 1.08 -7.38 -20.24
C LEU A 244 1.43 -7.34 -21.74
N LEU A 245 1.02 -6.30 -22.46
CA LEU A 245 1.39 -6.16 -23.87
C LEU A 245 2.88 -5.90 -24.05
N ASP A 246 3.50 -5.16 -23.14
CA ASP A 246 4.94 -4.90 -23.12
C ASP A 246 5.73 -6.16 -22.75
N CYS A 247 5.23 -6.97 -21.80
CA CYS A 247 5.79 -8.28 -21.47
C CYS A 247 5.76 -9.23 -22.69
N ILE A 248 4.61 -9.34 -23.37
CA ILE A 248 4.47 -10.16 -24.58
C ILE A 248 5.44 -9.69 -25.66
N ALA A 249 5.49 -8.39 -25.93
CA ALA A 249 6.39 -7.84 -26.94
C ALA A 249 7.88 -8.05 -26.62
N SER A 250 8.24 -8.14 -25.33
CA SER A 250 9.61 -8.43 -24.90
C SER A 250 9.96 -9.90 -25.08
N ALA A 251 9.06 -10.81 -24.73
CA ALA A 251 9.22 -12.25 -24.94
C ALA A 251 9.30 -12.62 -26.44
N ASP A 252 8.51 -11.96 -27.29
CA ASP A 252 8.54 -12.15 -28.74
C ASP A 252 9.90 -11.76 -29.35
N ARG A 253 10.53 -10.69 -28.82
CA ARG A 253 11.87 -10.25 -29.26
C ARG A 253 12.97 -11.23 -28.84
N GLU A 254 12.88 -11.77 -27.63
CA GLU A 254 13.85 -12.76 -27.12
C GLU A 254 13.75 -14.11 -27.86
N SER A 255 12.57 -14.45 -28.40
CA SER A 255 12.36 -15.70 -29.14
C SER A 255 12.77 -15.62 -30.63
N ALA A 256 12.99 -14.42 -31.16
CA ALA A 256 13.30 -14.18 -32.58
C ALA A 256 14.80 -13.92 -32.85
N GLY A 257 15.64 -13.85 -31.82
CA GLY A 257 17.10 -13.69 -31.91
C GLY A 257 17.83 -14.99 -31.60
#